data_AF-A0A2P1BP66-F1
#
_entry.id   AF-A0A2P1BP66-F1
#
_cell.length_a   1.000
_cell.length_b   1.000
_cell.length_c   1.000
_cell.angle_alpha   90.00
_cell.angle_beta   90.00
_cell.angle_gamma   90.00
#
_symmetry.space_group_name_H-M   'P 1'
#
loop_
_entity.id
_entity.type
_entity.pdbx_description
1 polymer ?
#
loop_
_entity_poly.entity_id
_entity_poly.type
_entity_poly.pdbx_seq_one_letter_code
_entity_poly.pdbx_strand_id
1 'polypeptide(L)' 'MALVQDELPKYLLAPEVSALLHYVPDLHRKMLLATLWNTGARINEALALTRSDFR' A
#
# COMPACT_ATOMS: atom_id res chain seq x y z
N MET A 1 -13.19 6.61 -18.56
CA MET A 1 -13.45 7.61 -17.51
C MET A 1 -14.04 6.85 -16.33
N ALA A 2 -13.39 6.88 -15.16
CA ALA A 2 -13.88 6.16 -13.99
C ALA A 2 -15.19 6.81 -13.51
N LEU A 3 -16.21 5.99 -13.26
CA LEU A 3 -17.47 6.43 -12.66
C LEU A 3 -17.17 7.03 -11.29
N VAL A 4 -17.47 8.32 -11.12
CA VAL A 4 -17.35 8.99 -9.82
C VAL A 4 -18.50 8.49 -8.95
N GLN A 5 -18.22 7.50 -8.10
CA GLN A 5 -19.08 7.17 -6.96
C GLN A 5 -18.73 8.12 -5.81
N ASP A 6 -19.38 9.28 -5.77
CA ASP A 6 -19.11 10.32 -4.75
C ASP A 6 -19.37 9.87 -3.30
N GLU A 7 -20.09 8.77 -3.10
CA GLU A 7 -20.40 8.23 -1.77
C GLU A 7 -19.38 7.20 -1.23
N LEU A 8 -18.44 6.75 -2.06
CA LEU A 8 -17.41 5.79 -1.64
C LEU A 8 -16.08 6.49 -1.37
N PRO A 9 -15.26 5.96 -0.42
CA PRO A 9 -13.89 6.45 -0.24
C PRO A 9 -13.12 6.41 -1.56
N LYS A 10 -12.45 7.52 -1.89
CA LYS A 10 -11.61 7.59 -3.08
C LYS A 10 -10.41 6.68 -2.88
N TYR A 11 -10.22 5.75 -3.81
CA TYR A 11 -9.05 4.88 -3.83
C TYR A 11 -7.82 5.64 -4.34
N LEU A 12 -6.66 5.32 -3.78
CA LEU A 12 -5.38 5.83 -4.26
C LEU A 12 -5.06 5.22 -5.63
N LEU A 13 -4.68 6.08 -6.58
CA LEU A 13 -4.19 5.70 -7.89
C LEU A 13 -2.70 5.37 -7.83
N ALA A 14 -2.20 4.59 -8.80
CA ALA A 14 -0.79 4.22 -8.86
C ALA A 14 0.20 5.41 -8.79
N PRO A 15 -0.04 6.56 -9.44
CA PRO A 15 0.83 7.73 -9.30
C PRO A 15 0.82 8.33 -7.89
N GLU A 16 -0.32 8.30 -7.20
CA GLU A 16 -0.48 8.82 -5.84
C GLU A 16 0.24 7.92 -4.84
N VAL A 17 0.19 6.60 -5.04
CA VAL A 17 0.96 5.64 -4.24
C VAL A 17 2.47 5.80 -4.47
N SER A 18 2.89 6.02 -5.71
CA SER A 18 4.30 6.31 -6.01
C SER A 18 4.79 7.58 -5.31
N ALA A 19 3.98 8.65 -5.35
CA ALA A 19 4.27 9.88 -4.62
C ALA A 19 4.33 9.65 -3.10
N LEU A 20 3.39 8.89 -2.53
CA LEU A 20 3.39 8.52 -1.12
C LEU A 20 4.71 7.81 -0.74
N LEU A 21 5.14 6.83 -1.54
CA LEU A 21 6.40 6.11 -1.31
C LEU A 21 7.63 7.03 -1.44
N HIS A 22 7.59 8.05 -2.29
CA HIS A 22 8.66 9.04 -2.38
C HIS A 22 8.80 9.85 -1.09
N TYR A 23 7.69 10.24 -0.46
CA TYR A 23 7.67 11.04 0.77
C TYR A 23 7.90 10.26 2.07
N VAL A 24 7.98 8.93 2.03
CA VAL A 24 8.24 8.10 3.22
C VAL A 24 9.74 7.80 3.31
N PRO A 25 10.49 8.49 4.20
CA PRO A 25 11.94 8.29 4.32
C PRO A 25 12.29 7.02 5.09
N ASP A 26 11.40 6.56 5.98
CA ASP A 26 11.60 5.36 6.78
C ASP A 26 11.44 4.09 5.93
N LEU A 27 12.50 3.27 5.90
CA LEU A 27 12.53 2.06 5.08
C LEU A 27 11.48 1.04 5.51
N HIS A 28 11.22 0.91 6.81
CA HIS A 28 10.24 -0.05 7.32
C HIS A 28 8.81 0.32 6.89
N ARG A 29 8.42 1.59 7.02
CA ARG A 29 7.12 2.10 6.54
C ARG A 29 7.01 2.00 5.02
N LYS A 30 8.09 2.33 4.29
CA LYS A 30 8.13 2.19 2.83
C LYS A 30 7.91 0.74 2.40
N MET A 31 8.57 -0.21 3.08
CA MET A 31 8.40 -1.64 2.85
C MET A 31 6.96 -2.08 3.11
N LEU A 32 6.34 -1.69 4.23
CA LEU A 32 4.95 -2.02 4.53
C LEU A 32 4.00 -1.51 3.44
N LEU A 33 4.12 -0.24 3.05
CA LEU A 33 3.28 0.36 2.01
C LEU A 33 3.46 -0.31 0.65
N ALA A 34 4.70 -0.62 0.28
CA ALA A 34 4.99 -1.35 -0.94
C ALA A 34 4.41 -2.77 -0.91
N THR A 35 4.52 -3.49 0.21
CA THR A 35 3.92 -4.82 0.36
C THR A 35 2.41 -4.75 0.21
N LEU A 36 1.73 -3.83 0.90
CA LEU A 36 0.28 -3.65 0.78
C LEU A 36 -0.15 -3.35 -0.66
N TRP A 37 0.57 -2.48 -1.36
CA TRP A 37 0.26 -2.13 -2.75
C TRP A 37 0.46 -3.31 -3.71
N ASN A 38 1.53 -4.09 -3.54
CA ASN A 38 1.86 -5.18 -4.45
C ASN A 38 1.05 -6.46 -4.21
N THR A 39 0.56 -6.70 -2.98
CA THR A 39 -0.15 -7.95 -2.63
C THR A 39 -1.63 -7.78 -2.35
N GLY A 40 -2.09 -6.56 -2.05
CA GLY A 40 -3.48 -6.31 -1.62
C GLY A 40 -3.83 -6.89 -0.24
N ALA A 41 -2.82 -7.27 0.55
CA ALA A 41 -3.03 -7.84 1.89
C ALA A 41 -3.77 -6.87 2.83
N ARG A 42 -4.54 -7.41 3.78
CA ARG A 42 -5.06 -6.60 4.89
C ARG A 42 -3.92 -6.18 5.81
N ILE A 43 -4.08 -5.07 6.51
CA ILE A 43 -3.03 -4.55 7.41
C ILE A 43 -2.57 -5.58 8.45
N ASN A 44 -3.50 -6.34 9.04
CA ASN A 44 -3.16 -7.36 10.03
C ASN A 44 -2.41 -8.55 9.42
N GLU A 45 -2.73 -8.89 8.17
CA GLU A 45 -2.02 -9.95 7.42
C GLU A 45 -0.60 -9.50 7.09
N ALA A 46 -0.45 -8.25 6.61
CA ALA A 46 0.86 -7.68 6.29
C ALA A 46 1.76 -7.52 7.54
N LEU A 47 1.19 -7.16 8.69
CA LEU A 47 1.92 -7.05 9.96
C LEU A 47 2.28 -8.41 10.57
N ALA A 48 1.59 -9.47 10.19
CA ALA A 48 1.95 -10.84 10.59
C ALA A 48 3.13 -11.40 9.78
N LEU A 49 3.50 -10.77 8.66
CA LEU A 49 4.61 -11.21 7.84
C LEU A 49 5.94 -11.03 8.58
N THR A 50 6.71 -12.11 8.56
CA THR A 50 8.06 -12.20 9.08
C THR A 50 9.03 -12.41 7.93
N ARG A 51 10.33 -12.22 8.20
CA ARG A 51 11.36 -12.49 7.19
C ARG A 51 11.34 -13.94 6.69
N SER A 52 10.93 -14.90 7.53
CA SER A 52 10.83 -16.33 7.14
C SER A 52 9.75 -16.62 6.10
N ASP A 53 8.79 -15.72 5.92
CA ASP A 53 7.72 -15.89 4.93
C ASP A 53 8.19 -15.55 3.50
N PHE A 54 9.33 -14.88 3.37
CA PHE A 54 9.96 -14.54 2.09
C PHE A 54 11.11 -15.50 1.81
N ARG A 55 10.95 -16.32 0.76
CA ARG A 55 11.94 -17.30 0.33
C ARG A 55 12.98 -16.71 -0.62
#